data_AF-A0A377CUS2-F1
#
_entry.id   AF-A0A377CUS2-F1
#
_cell.length_a   1.000
_cell.length_b   1.000
_cell.length_c   1.000
_cell.angle_alpha   90.00
_cell.angle_beta   90.00
_cell.angle_gamma   90.00
#
_symmetry.space_group_name_H-M   'P 1'
#
loop_
_entity.id
_entity.type
_entity.pdbx_description
1 polymer ?
#
loop_
_entity_poly.entity_id
_entity_poly.type
_entity_poly.pdbx_seq_one_letter_code
_entity_poly.pdbx_strand_id
1 'polypeptide(L)'
;MPMLVMLEPRDDGSYVPGRMIRASDLVNGLGESNNPQWKTVAVNTAGELVVPNGSIGFRWGEKGKWNLESIAAGTETELSLTPARST
;
A
#
# COMPACT_ATOMS: atom_id res chain seq x y z
N MET A 1 11.18 -2.05 -4.66
CA MET A 1 10.04 -1.11 -4.57
C MET A 1 8.74 -1.92 -4.63
N PRO A 2 8.15 -2.33 -3.50
CA PRO A 2 6.99 -3.25 -3.48
C PRO A 2 5.62 -2.56 -3.38
N MET A 3 5.57 -1.21 -3.41
CA MET A 3 4.32 -0.48 -3.23
C MET A 3 3.46 -0.46 -4.50
N LEU A 4 2.15 -0.56 -4.34
CA LEU A 4 1.21 -0.60 -5.45
C LEU A 4 0.91 0.80 -6.02
N VAL A 5 0.82 0.87 -7.34
CA VAL A 5 0.39 2.05 -8.10
C VAL A 5 -0.92 1.75 -8.82
N MET A 6 -1.79 2.76 -8.88
CA MET A 6 -3.02 2.71 -9.65
C MET A 6 -2.68 2.96 -11.12
N LEU A 7 -3.23 2.14 -12.01
CA LEU A 7 -3.09 2.34 -13.45
C LEU A 7 -4.29 3.14 -13.96
N GLU A 8 -4.00 4.20 -14.69
CA GLU A 8 -5.02 5.04 -15.33
C GLU A 8 -5.13 4.64 -16.81
N PRO A 9 -6.33 4.33 -17.31
CA PRO A 9 -6.54 4.00 -18.70
C PRO A 9 -6.39 5.25 -19.57
N ARG A 10 -5.89 5.06 -20.79
CA ARG A 10 -5.85 6.07 -21.84
C ARG A 10 -6.82 5.76 -22.96
N ASP A 11 -7.16 6.80 -23.73
CA ASP A 11 -8.03 6.71 -24.90
C ASP A 11 -7.50 5.75 -25.98
N ASP A 12 -6.17 5.53 -26.02
CA ASP A 12 -5.52 4.60 -26.95
C ASP A 12 -5.51 3.13 -26.49
N GLY A 13 -6.17 2.83 -25.37
CA GLY A 13 -6.22 1.49 -24.77
C GLY A 13 -4.99 1.12 -23.94
N SER A 14 -3.99 2.00 -23.84
CA SER A 14 -2.83 1.80 -22.96
C SER A 14 -3.12 2.24 -21.52
N TYR A 15 -2.19 1.93 -20.61
CA TYR A 15 -2.25 2.35 -19.21
C TYR A 15 -1.04 3.19 -18.82
N VAL A 16 -1.24 4.13 -17.90
CA VAL A 16 -0.18 4.90 -17.23
C VAL A 16 -0.15 4.63 -15.74
N PRO A 17 1.04 4.65 -15.10
CA PRO A 17 1.10 4.77 -13.65
C PRO A 17 0.56 6.14 -13.20
N GLY A 18 -0.55 6.11 -12.46
CA GLY A 18 -1.08 7.24 -11.72
C GLY A 18 -0.52 7.29 -10.30
N ARG A 19 -1.40 7.58 -9.33
CA ARG A 19 -1.03 7.66 -7.90
C ARG A 19 -0.77 6.30 -7.26
N MET A 20 -0.08 6.30 -6.12
CA MET A 20 0.01 5.12 -5.25
C MET A 20 -1.36 4.76 -4.67
N ILE A 21 -1.60 3.45 -4.52
CA ILE A 21 -2.78 2.94 -3.82
C ILE A 21 -2.63 3.25 -2.33
N ARG A 22 -3.70 3.77 -1.73
CA ARG A 22 -3.81 4.12 -0.33
C ARG A 22 -4.72 3.13 0.39
N ALA A 23 -4.53 2.97 1.69
CA ALA A 23 -5.38 2.10 2.50
C ALA A 23 -6.86 2.50 2.38
N SER A 24 -7.14 3.81 2.30
CA SER A 24 -8.49 4.36 2.11
C SER A 24 -9.18 3.96 0.80
N ASP A 25 -8.43 3.50 -0.20
CA ASP A 25 -8.99 3.05 -1.48
C ASP A 25 -9.59 1.63 -1.39
N LEU A 26 -9.30 0.91 -0.31
CA LEU A 26 -9.70 -0.48 -0.11
C LEU A 26 -10.80 -0.59 0.95
N VAL A 27 -11.52 -1.71 0.89
CA VAL A 27 -12.61 -2.00 1.83
C VAL A 27 -12.11 -1.91 3.27
N ASN A 28 -12.85 -1.19 4.12
CA ASN A 28 -12.55 -0.95 5.53
C ASN A 28 -11.16 -0.33 5.80
N GLY A 29 -10.54 0.32 4.82
CA GLY A 29 -9.24 0.97 5.04
C GLY A 29 -8.09 -0.01 5.34
N LEU A 30 -8.24 -1.30 5.01
CA LEU A 30 -7.38 -2.40 5.50
C LEU A 30 -7.19 -2.41 7.03
N GLY A 31 -8.21 -1.98 7.78
CA GLY A 31 -8.15 -1.90 9.25
C GLY A 31 -7.44 -0.66 9.80
N GLU A 32 -6.94 0.23 8.93
CA GLU A 32 -6.32 1.48 9.35
C GLU A 32 -7.37 2.60 9.47
N SER A 33 -7.59 3.09 10.70
CA SER A 33 -8.55 4.16 10.98
C SER A 33 -7.91 5.56 11.01
N ASN A 34 -6.64 5.66 11.42
CA ASN A 34 -5.90 6.92 11.47
C ASN A 34 -5.20 7.18 10.14
N ASN A 35 -5.49 8.33 9.51
CA ASN A 35 -4.86 8.79 8.26
C ASN A 35 -4.76 7.73 7.13
N PRO A 36 -5.81 6.93 6.83
CA PRO A 36 -5.74 5.85 5.85
C PRO A 36 -5.38 6.31 4.43
N GLN A 37 -5.73 7.55 4.08
CA GLN A 37 -5.40 8.18 2.80
C GLN A 37 -3.90 8.49 2.64
N TRP A 38 -3.13 8.44 3.73
CA TRP A 38 -1.70 8.69 3.74
C TRP A 38 -0.87 7.42 3.88
N LYS A 39 -1.51 6.25 3.98
CA LYS A 39 -0.87 4.95 4.15
C LYS A 39 -0.86 4.18 2.84
N THR A 40 0.32 3.82 2.37
CA THR A 40 0.54 3.12 1.09
C THR A 40 0.37 1.62 1.23
N VAL A 41 -0.09 0.95 0.17
CA VAL A 41 -0.40 -0.49 0.17
C VAL A 41 0.66 -1.28 -0.61
N ALA A 42 0.94 -2.50 -0.17
CA ALA A 42 1.81 -3.47 -0.84
C ALA A 42 1.16 -4.87 -0.85
N VAL A 43 1.81 -5.80 -1.54
CA VAL A 43 1.44 -7.23 -1.55
C VAL A 43 2.51 -8.00 -0.77
N ASN A 44 2.11 -8.88 0.15
CA ASN A 44 3.06 -9.77 0.83
C ASN A 44 3.40 -11.00 -0.03
N THR A 45 4.33 -11.85 0.42
CA THR A 45 4.69 -13.08 -0.29
C THR A 45 3.56 -14.11 -0.38
N ALA A 46 2.53 -14.02 0.49
CA ALA A 46 1.32 -14.83 0.43
C ALA A 46 0.28 -14.32 -0.60
N GLY A 47 0.52 -13.16 -1.23
CA GLY A 47 -0.40 -12.56 -2.20
C GLY A 47 -1.49 -11.68 -1.57
N GLU A 48 -1.37 -11.34 -0.28
CA GLU A 48 -2.34 -10.54 0.46
C GLU A 48 -1.99 -9.05 0.41
N LEU A 49 -3.02 -8.20 0.40
CA LEU A 49 -2.87 -6.75 0.47
C LEU A 49 -2.59 -6.32 1.91
N VAL A 50 -1.50 -5.60 2.11
CA VAL A 50 -1.03 -5.18 3.42
C VAL A 50 -0.66 -3.69 3.44
N VAL A 51 -0.78 -3.08 4.61
CA VAL A 51 -0.27 -1.72 4.89
C VAL A 51 1.01 -1.86 5.73
N PRO A 52 2.20 -1.81 5.13
CA PRO A 52 3.44 -1.90 5.89
C PRO A 52 3.66 -0.64 6.73
N ASN A 53 4.34 -0.81 7.87
CA ASN A 53 4.82 0.30 8.69
C ASN A 53 5.68 1.30 7.90
N GLY A 54 5.84 2.50 8.46
CA GLY A 54 6.77 3.51 7.93
C GLY A 54 6.19 4.52 6.93
N SER A 55 4.98 4.30 6.42
CA SER A 55 4.29 5.33 5.62
C SER A 55 4.00 6.59 6.44
N ILE A 56 3.89 7.74 5.77
CA ILE A 56 3.75 9.05 6.44
C ILE A 56 2.48 9.15 7.32
N GLY A 57 1.44 8.37 7.01
CA GLY A 57 0.22 8.30 7.82
C GLY A 57 0.45 7.78 9.24
N PHE A 58 1.51 7.00 9.48
CA PHE A 58 1.88 6.50 10.81
C PHE A 58 2.65 7.51 11.66
N ARG A 59 3.11 8.63 11.07
CA ARG A 59 3.91 9.65 11.78
C ARG A 59 3.07 10.53 12.70
N TRP A 60 1.81 10.74 12.35
CA TRP A 60 0.91 11.69 13.01
C TRP A 60 -0.39 11.00 13.44
N GLY A 61 -0.94 11.36 14.59
CA GLY A 61 -2.18 10.79 15.12
C GLY A 61 -2.03 9.41 15.79
N GLU A 62 -0.88 8.75 15.64
CA GLU A 62 -0.51 7.51 16.32
C GLU A 62 1.00 7.47 16.60
N LYS A 63 1.48 6.45 17.34
CA LYS A 63 2.90 6.29 17.69
C LYS A 63 3.34 4.84 17.56
N GLY A 64 4.65 4.63 17.37
CA GLY A 64 5.28 3.31 17.39
C GLY A 64 5.34 2.58 16.04
N LYS A 65 4.57 3.01 15.03
CA LYS A 65 4.53 2.36 13.70
C LYS A 65 5.26 3.13 12.59
N TRP A 66 5.83 4.30 12.89
CA TRP A 66 6.65 5.05 11.94
C TRP A 66 8.11 4.61 12.03
N ASN A 67 8.40 3.43 11.49
CA ASN A 67 9.72 2.80 11.43
C ASN A 67 9.87 2.05 10.10
N LEU A 68 11.02 1.44 9.85
CA LEU A 68 11.28 0.62 8.65
C LEU A 68 11.33 -0.88 8.98
N GLU A 69 10.69 -1.28 10.07
CA GLU A 69 10.54 -2.70 10.38
C GLU A 69 9.61 -3.35 9.36
N SER A 70 9.95 -4.57 8.95
CA SER A 70 9.13 -5.38 8.04
C SER A 70 7.90 -5.92 8.76
N ILE A 71 7.03 -5.02 9.22
CA ILE A 71 5.83 -5.33 10.01
C ILE A 71 4.61 -4.68 9.33
N ALA A 72 3.54 -5.45 9.20
CA ALA A 72 2.21 -4.96 8.85
C ALA A 72 1.20 -5.49 9.87
N ALA A 73 0.31 -4.63 10.37
CA ALA A 73 -0.69 -4.99 11.39
C ALA A 73 -0.15 -5.73 12.65
N GLY A 74 1.13 -5.53 12.98
CA GLY A 74 1.78 -6.19 14.13
C GLY A 74 2.38 -7.57 13.82
N THR A 75 2.38 -8.00 12.56
CA THR A 75 2.96 -9.26 12.10
C THR A 75 4.17 -9.00 11.20
N GLU A 76 5.24 -9.78 11.38
CA GLU A 76 6.38 -9.75 10.47
C GLU A 76 5.93 -10.11 9.05
N THR A 77 6.26 -9.26 8.09
CA THR A 77 5.70 -9.29 6.74
C THR A 77 6.80 -9.03 5.72
N GLU A 78 7.02 -10.00 4.84
CA GLU A 78 7.87 -9.84 3.68
C GLU A 78 7.06 -9.36 2.48
N LEU A 79 7.55 -8.32 1.80
CA LEU A 79 6.86 -7.69 0.68
C LEU A 79 7.32 -8.25 -0.66
N SER A 80 6.36 -8.54 -1.54
CA SER A 80 6.62 -9.07 -2.88
C SER A 80 6.73 -7.95 -3.92
N LEU A 81 7.70 -8.10 -4.83
CA LEU A 81 7.82 -7.26 -6.03
C LEU A 81 6.81 -7.74 -7.07
N THR A 82 5.75 -6.97 -7.29
CA THR A 82 4.72 -7.30 -8.29
C THR A 82 4.89 -6.39 -9.51
N PRO A 83 5.19 -6.91 -10.72
CA PRO A 83 5.18 -6.12 -11.93
C PRO A 83 3.72 -5.84 -12.35
N ALA A 84 3.46 -4.64 -12.88
CA ALA A 84 2.20 -4.35 -13.56
C ALA A 84 2.08 -5.25 -14.80
N ARG A 85 1.20 -6.26 -14.76
CA ARG A 85 0.88 -7.07 -15.94
C ARG A 85 -0.29 -6.43 -16.69
N SER A 86 -0.04 -5.93 -17.89
CA SER A 86 -1.11 -5.71 -18.88
C SER A 86 -1.34 -7.03 -19.62
N THR A 87 -2.50 -7.64 -19.43
CA THR A 87 -3.05 -8.66 -20.34
C THR A 87 -3.81 -8.00 -21.46
#